data_AF-A0A1H7BIY6-F1
#
_entry.id   AF-A0A1H7BIY6-F1
#
_cell.length_a   1.000
_cell.length_b   1.000
_cell.length_c   1.000
_cell.angle_alpha   90.00
_cell.angle_beta   90.00
_cell.angle_gamma   90.00
#
_symmetry.space_group_name_H-M   'P 1'
#
loop_
_entity.id
_entity.type
_entity.pdbx_description
1 polymer ?
#
loop_
_entity_poly.entity_id
_entity_poly.type
_entity_poly.pdbx_seq_one_letter_code
_entity_poly.pdbx_strand_id
1 'polypeptide(L)'
;MAWHSAGTYRTGDGRGGSRSVQQRFAPLNSWPDNANLDKARRLLWPIKQKYGDKISWADLMVLTGNVALESMGFKTFGFAGGREDVYEPELDVYRGAEGKWLGDEKRYSGERELENPLAAVQMGLIYVNPEGPNGNPDPVLAAHDIRETFGRMGMNDEETVALIAGGHTLGKTHGAGDASHVGPEPEAADIEAQGLGWKSTYKSGKGADAITSGLEVIWTSTPAKWSHLFFFNLFENEWELTKSPAGAHQWVAKDPKMMVPDAFDPEKKHKPTMLTTDLSLRFDPVYEKISKGFYENPEKFNDAFARAWFKLTHRDMGPKTAYLGPEAPTQDPIPAVNHPLINTQDIGALKTRLLNSGLSISELVSTAWASASTYRGSDRRGGANGARIRLAPQKDWEVNNPEQLAKVLGVLETIQTEFNENAGNRKVSMADLIVLGGNAAVEQAAANAGYPGTNRCGVL
;
A
#
# COMPACT_ATOMS: atom_id res chain seq x y z
N MET A 1 -6.53 -6.02 -10.52
CA MET A 1 -5.62 -7.01 -9.88
C MET A 1 -4.49 -6.36 -9.08
N ALA A 2 -3.53 -5.67 -9.71
CA ALA A 2 -2.37 -5.07 -9.02
C ALA A 2 -2.78 -4.06 -7.94
N TRP A 3 -3.76 -3.20 -8.23
CA TRP A 3 -4.41 -2.31 -7.24
C TRP A 3 -4.85 -3.08 -5.99
N HIS A 4 -5.63 -4.16 -6.14
CA HIS A 4 -6.14 -4.95 -5.02
C HIS A 4 -5.03 -5.71 -4.27
N SER A 5 -3.91 -6.03 -4.93
CA SER A 5 -2.76 -6.67 -4.27
C SER A 5 -2.15 -5.67 -3.28
N ALA A 6 -1.84 -4.47 -3.75
CA ALA A 6 -1.30 -3.39 -2.93
C ALA A 6 -2.32 -2.77 -1.96
N GLY A 7 -3.60 -2.79 -2.33
CA GLY A 7 -4.69 -2.05 -1.69
C GLY A 7 -5.13 -2.59 -0.35
N THR A 8 -4.55 -3.68 0.15
CA THR A 8 -4.85 -4.18 1.51
C THR A 8 -3.95 -3.57 2.59
N TYR A 9 -2.96 -2.78 2.19
CA TYR A 9 -1.96 -2.17 3.09
C TYR A 9 -2.54 -1.14 4.05
N ARG A 10 -2.06 -1.11 5.30
CA ARG A 10 -2.59 -0.23 6.34
C ARG A 10 -1.45 0.40 7.13
N THR A 11 -1.48 1.73 7.31
CA THR A 11 -0.39 2.45 7.98
C THR A 11 -0.33 2.15 9.48
N GLY A 12 -1.47 1.81 10.09
CA GLY A 12 -1.61 1.52 11.52
C GLY A 12 -0.62 0.44 12.01
N ASP A 13 -0.45 -0.63 11.25
CA ASP A 13 0.46 -1.74 11.62
C ASP A 13 1.39 -2.20 10.47
N GLY A 14 1.26 -1.60 9.29
CA GLY A 14 2.04 -1.93 8.09
C GLY A 14 1.65 -3.24 7.42
N ARG A 15 0.60 -3.95 7.89
CA ARG A 15 0.17 -5.24 7.33
C ARG A 15 -0.63 -5.05 6.04
N GLY A 16 -0.78 -6.14 5.30
CA GLY A 16 -1.33 -6.13 3.95
C GLY A 16 -0.33 -5.56 2.94
N GLY A 17 -0.80 -5.28 1.73
CA GLY A 17 0.04 -4.82 0.64
C GLY A 17 0.50 -5.95 -0.30
N SER A 18 1.43 -5.60 -1.17
CA SER A 18 1.86 -6.41 -2.31
C SER A 18 3.08 -7.29 -2.03
N ARG A 19 3.85 -7.01 -0.97
CA ARG A 19 5.15 -7.64 -0.70
C ARG A 19 5.05 -9.15 -0.50
N SER A 20 4.05 -9.60 0.25
CA SER A 20 3.90 -11.01 0.61
C SER A 20 2.98 -11.80 -0.32
N VAL A 21 2.54 -11.25 -1.46
CA VAL A 21 1.62 -11.90 -2.42
C VAL A 21 0.36 -12.55 -1.82
N GLN A 22 -0.15 -11.99 -0.73
CA GLN A 22 -1.25 -12.62 0.03
C GLN A 22 -2.54 -12.77 -0.79
N GLN A 23 -2.72 -12.03 -1.90
CA GLN A 23 -3.88 -12.17 -2.79
C GLN A 23 -4.05 -13.58 -3.39
N ARG A 24 -3.01 -14.43 -3.41
CA ARG A 24 -3.13 -15.83 -3.88
C ARG A 24 -3.55 -16.82 -2.79
N PHE A 25 -3.65 -16.38 -1.55
CA PHE A 25 -3.99 -17.19 -0.37
C PHE A 25 -5.29 -16.71 0.30
N ALA A 26 -5.89 -17.58 1.11
CA ALA A 26 -6.98 -17.19 1.99
C ALA A 26 -6.53 -16.09 2.98
N PRO A 27 -7.45 -15.20 3.42
CA PRO A 27 -8.80 -15.03 2.91
C PRO A 27 -8.84 -14.15 1.63
N LEU A 28 -7.74 -13.50 1.27
CA LEU A 28 -7.72 -12.48 0.21
C LEU A 28 -8.07 -13.04 -1.17
N ASN A 29 -7.69 -14.29 -1.46
CA ASN A 29 -8.03 -14.94 -2.71
C ASN A 29 -9.53 -15.11 -2.92
N SER A 30 -10.34 -14.91 -1.88
CA SER A 30 -11.77 -15.18 -1.80
C SER A 30 -12.60 -14.03 -1.22
N TRP A 31 -11.98 -12.88 -0.96
CA TRP A 31 -12.71 -11.66 -0.64
C TRP A 31 -13.70 -11.30 -1.75
N PRO A 32 -14.93 -10.84 -1.42
CA PRO A 32 -15.90 -10.40 -2.43
C PRO A 32 -15.33 -9.37 -3.42
N ASP A 33 -14.53 -8.41 -2.94
CA ASP A 33 -13.94 -7.37 -3.78
C ASP A 33 -12.80 -7.91 -4.68
N ASN A 34 -12.31 -9.12 -4.41
CA ASN A 34 -11.34 -9.83 -5.26
C ASN A 34 -12.00 -10.81 -6.24
N ALA A 35 -13.34 -10.76 -6.37
CA ALA A 35 -14.06 -11.58 -7.32
C ALA A 35 -13.45 -11.51 -8.73
N ASN A 36 -13.34 -12.68 -9.36
CA ASN A 36 -12.72 -12.89 -10.67
C ASN A 36 -11.23 -12.53 -10.81
N LEU A 37 -10.54 -12.06 -9.75
CA LEU A 37 -9.08 -11.90 -9.79
C LEU A 37 -8.35 -13.24 -9.74
N ASP A 38 -8.99 -14.32 -9.31
CA ASP A 38 -8.51 -15.69 -9.50
C ASP A 38 -8.29 -16.00 -11.00
N LYS A 39 -9.17 -15.51 -11.88
CA LYS A 39 -9.03 -15.64 -13.34
C LYS A 39 -7.83 -14.83 -13.84
N ALA A 40 -7.67 -13.59 -13.37
CA ALA A 40 -6.53 -12.73 -13.72
C ALA A 40 -5.19 -13.38 -13.33
N ARG A 41 -5.10 -13.93 -12.11
CA ARG A 41 -3.90 -14.69 -11.68
C ARG A 41 -3.67 -15.92 -12.54
N ARG A 42 -4.73 -16.66 -12.88
CA ARG A 42 -4.62 -17.86 -13.72
C ARG A 42 -4.08 -17.56 -15.12
N LEU A 43 -4.43 -16.41 -15.71
CA LEU A 43 -3.88 -15.98 -17.00
C LEU A 43 -2.36 -15.74 -16.96
N LEU A 44 -1.81 -15.42 -15.79
CA LEU A 44 -0.37 -15.21 -15.61
C LEU A 44 0.41 -16.51 -15.36
N TRP A 45 -0.27 -17.64 -15.12
CA TRP A 45 0.39 -18.91 -14.83
C TRP A 45 1.40 -19.34 -15.91
N PRO A 46 1.10 -19.27 -17.22
CA PRO A 46 2.09 -19.65 -18.24
C PRO A 46 3.35 -18.79 -18.20
N ILE A 47 3.24 -17.49 -17.88
CA ILE A 47 4.39 -16.60 -17.71
C ILE A 47 5.16 -16.99 -16.44
N LYS A 48 4.47 -17.18 -15.31
CA LYS A 48 5.11 -17.65 -14.08
C LYS A 48 5.83 -18.99 -14.27
N GLN A 49 5.21 -19.92 -14.99
CA GLN A 49 5.78 -21.23 -15.31
C GLN A 49 7.04 -21.09 -16.15
N LYS A 50 7.03 -20.24 -17.19
CA LYS A 50 8.17 -20.01 -18.07
C LYS A 50 9.39 -19.43 -17.33
N TYR A 51 9.16 -18.46 -16.45
CA TYR A 51 10.25 -17.78 -15.73
C TYR A 51 10.62 -18.42 -14.39
N GLY A 52 9.80 -19.36 -13.89
CA GLY A 52 10.11 -20.13 -12.69
C GLY A 52 10.33 -19.25 -11.46
N ASP A 53 11.38 -19.53 -10.71
CA ASP A 53 11.80 -18.81 -9.50
C ASP A 53 12.49 -17.46 -9.79
N LYS A 54 12.80 -17.15 -11.05
CA LYS A 54 13.43 -15.88 -11.44
C LYS A 54 12.49 -14.68 -11.31
N ILE A 55 11.20 -14.92 -11.09
CA ILE A 55 10.20 -13.91 -10.77
C ILE A 55 9.20 -14.49 -9.78
N SER A 56 9.00 -13.80 -8.65
CA SER A 56 7.97 -14.14 -7.67
C SER A 56 6.59 -13.82 -8.22
N TRP A 57 5.55 -14.45 -7.70
CA TRP A 57 4.18 -14.01 -7.96
C TRP A 57 3.95 -12.59 -7.45
N ALA A 58 4.56 -12.23 -6.32
CA ALA A 58 4.50 -10.88 -5.75
C ALA A 58 4.92 -9.81 -6.77
N ASP A 59 6.10 -9.97 -7.37
CA ASP A 59 6.61 -9.06 -8.39
C ASP A 59 5.83 -9.16 -9.69
N LEU A 60 5.49 -10.38 -10.15
CA LEU A 60 4.75 -10.58 -11.39
C LEU A 60 3.38 -9.89 -11.38
N MET A 61 2.67 -9.92 -10.25
CA MET A 61 1.36 -9.25 -10.13
C MET A 61 1.46 -7.73 -10.28
N VAL A 62 2.46 -7.11 -9.66
CA VAL A 62 2.70 -5.67 -9.75
C VAL A 62 3.19 -5.30 -11.14
N LEU A 63 4.18 -6.02 -11.65
CA LEU A 63 4.75 -5.81 -12.99
C LEU A 63 3.68 -5.91 -14.08
N THR A 64 2.76 -6.87 -13.96
CA THR A 64 1.61 -6.99 -14.88
C THR A 64 0.77 -5.71 -14.90
N GLY A 65 0.58 -5.06 -13.75
CA GLY A 65 -0.11 -3.78 -13.67
C GLY A 65 0.63 -2.65 -14.38
N ASN A 66 1.95 -2.55 -14.19
CA ASN A 66 2.80 -1.60 -14.92
C ASN A 66 2.74 -1.82 -16.44
N VAL A 67 2.96 -3.06 -16.88
CA VAL A 67 2.95 -3.40 -18.31
C VAL A 67 1.57 -3.18 -18.92
N ALA A 68 0.48 -3.41 -18.16
CA ALA A 68 -0.86 -3.07 -18.62
C ALA A 68 -0.99 -1.56 -18.89
N LEU A 69 -0.58 -0.71 -17.94
CA LEU A 69 -0.57 0.75 -18.11
C LEU A 69 0.28 1.18 -19.32
N GLU A 70 1.49 0.66 -19.46
CA GLU A 70 2.42 0.94 -20.57
C GLU A 70 1.84 0.52 -21.92
N SER A 71 1.26 -0.68 -22.00
CA SER A 71 0.62 -1.19 -23.23
C SER A 71 -0.57 -0.34 -23.69
N MET A 72 -1.20 0.38 -22.76
CA MET A 72 -2.32 1.28 -23.01
C MET A 72 -1.85 2.73 -23.23
N GLY A 73 -0.55 3.00 -23.25
CA GLY A 73 0.04 4.30 -23.57
C GLY A 73 0.30 5.21 -22.37
N PHE A 74 0.27 4.69 -21.15
CA PHE A 74 0.64 5.44 -19.95
C PHE A 74 2.13 5.26 -19.61
N LYS A 75 2.80 6.33 -19.17
CA LYS A 75 4.19 6.28 -18.72
C LYS A 75 4.24 6.08 -17.20
N THR A 76 4.66 4.90 -16.76
CA THR A 76 4.87 4.59 -15.34
C THR A 76 6.07 5.37 -14.77
N PHE A 77 6.09 5.56 -13.45
CA PHE A 77 7.21 6.23 -12.78
C PHE A 77 8.46 5.34 -12.65
N GLY A 78 8.26 4.02 -12.68
CA GLY A 78 9.29 2.99 -12.54
C GLY A 78 8.73 1.71 -11.94
N PHE A 79 9.60 0.73 -11.77
CA PHE A 79 9.30 -0.57 -11.14
C PHE A 79 10.52 -1.08 -10.39
N ALA A 80 10.30 -1.57 -9.17
CA ALA A 80 11.31 -2.34 -8.45
C ALA A 80 10.75 -3.73 -8.10
N GLY A 81 11.54 -4.75 -8.43
CA GLY A 81 11.36 -6.12 -7.93
C GLY A 81 12.06 -6.32 -6.59
N GLY A 82 12.07 -7.56 -6.11
CA GLY A 82 12.66 -7.95 -4.83
C GLY A 82 11.64 -8.37 -3.77
N ARG A 83 10.37 -8.54 -4.16
CA ARG A 83 9.36 -9.17 -3.30
C ARG A 83 9.54 -10.68 -3.36
N GLU A 84 9.61 -11.34 -2.22
CA GLU A 84 9.72 -12.79 -2.13
C GLU A 84 8.34 -13.43 -2.00
N ASP A 85 8.12 -14.55 -2.66
CA ASP A 85 6.90 -15.33 -2.46
C ASP A 85 6.90 -15.96 -1.06
N VAL A 86 5.76 -15.88 -0.39
CA VAL A 86 5.47 -16.65 0.83
C VAL A 86 4.67 -17.89 0.48
N TYR A 87 4.55 -18.86 1.39
CA TYR A 87 3.95 -20.18 1.10
C TYR A 87 2.71 -20.49 1.94
N GLU A 88 2.29 -19.57 2.80
CA GLU A 88 1.12 -19.71 3.66
C GLU A 88 0.38 -18.37 3.83
N PRO A 89 -0.91 -18.41 4.19
CA PRO A 89 -1.64 -17.23 4.64
C PRO A 89 -0.94 -16.53 5.80
N GLU A 90 -0.92 -15.20 5.80
CA GLU A 90 -0.65 -14.44 7.02
C GLU A 90 -1.85 -14.58 7.98
N LEU A 91 -1.73 -15.49 8.96
CA LEU A 91 -2.77 -15.74 9.96
C LEU A 91 -2.89 -14.60 10.99
N ASP A 92 -1.83 -13.80 11.13
CA ASP A 92 -1.73 -12.74 12.15
C ASP A 92 -2.22 -11.36 11.68
N VAL A 93 -3.12 -11.32 10.69
CA VAL A 93 -3.71 -10.06 10.19
C VAL A 93 -5.15 -9.93 10.69
N TYR A 94 -5.37 -9.00 11.64
CA TYR A 94 -6.72 -8.65 12.07
C TYR A 94 -7.47 -7.85 10.99
N ARG A 95 -8.47 -8.49 10.37
CA ARG A 95 -9.26 -7.95 9.26
C ARG A 95 -10.64 -7.41 9.67
N GLY A 96 -10.98 -7.53 10.96
CA GLY A 96 -12.28 -7.19 11.53
C GLY A 96 -12.89 -8.38 12.24
N ALA A 97 -13.88 -8.13 13.09
CA ALA A 97 -14.52 -9.14 13.93
C ALA A 97 -15.87 -9.64 13.37
N GLU A 98 -16.29 -9.16 12.20
CA GLU A 98 -17.58 -9.51 11.60
C GLU A 98 -17.67 -11.01 11.30
N GLY A 99 -18.86 -11.57 11.54
CA GLY A 99 -19.14 -12.98 11.25
C GLY A 99 -19.61 -13.23 9.82
N LYS A 100 -19.72 -12.19 8.98
CA LYS A 100 -20.29 -12.25 7.63
C LYS A 100 -19.52 -11.34 6.68
N TRP A 101 -19.43 -11.78 5.42
CA TRP A 101 -18.90 -10.94 4.34
C TRP A 101 -19.74 -9.67 4.17
N LEU A 102 -19.05 -8.58 3.85
CA LEU A 102 -19.62 -7.25 3.65
C LEU A 102 -20.33 -6.67 4.89
N GLY A 103 -20.17 -7.26 6.09
CA GLY A 103 -20.61 -6.67 7.34
C GLY A 103 -19.72 -5.48 7.77
N ASP A 104 -20.31 -4.55 8.50
CA ASP A 104 -19.66 -3.38 9.12
C ASP A 104 -20.04 -3.21 10.61
N GLU A 105 -20.78 -4.15 11.19
CA GLU A 105 -21.47 -3.96 12.46
C GLU A 105 -20.56 -3.91 13.69
N LYS A 106 -19.29 -4.30 13.55
CA LYS A 106 -18.30 -4.36 14.64
C LYS A 106 -17.10 -3.45 14.48
N ARG A 107 -16.90 -2.88 13.29
CA ARG A 107 -15.72 -2.04 12.99
C ARG A 107 -15.93 -0.56 13.24
N TYR A 108 -17.17 -0.13 13.42
CA TYR A 108 -17.51 1.27 13.68
C TYR A 108 -17.96 1.47 15.12
N SER A 109 -17.61 2.62 15.68
CA SER A 109 -18.13 3.13 16.95
C SER A 109 -18.39 4.63 16.84
N GLY A 110 -19.08 5.21 17.83
CA GLY A 110 -19.36 6.65 17.85
C GLY A 110 -20.04 7.16 16.57
N GLU A 111 -19.57 8.31 16.07
CA GLU A 111 -20.05 8.93 14.84
C GLU A 111 -19.29 8.41 13.61
N ARG A 112 -19.32 7.08 13.38
CA ARG A 112 -18.65 6.41 12.25
C ARG A 112 -17.12 6.42 12.36
N GLU A 113 -16.59 6.25 13.57
CA GLU A 113 -15.17 6.05 13.81
C GLU A 113 -14.77 4.61 13.50
N LEU A 114 -13.98 4.40 12.46
CA LEU A 114 -13.46 3.09 12.08
C LEU A 114 -12.39 2.64 13.10
N GLU A 115 -12.51 1.43 13.66
CA GLU A 115 -11.55 0.94 14.65
C GLU A 115 -10.13 0.84 14.07
N ASN A 116 -9.11 1.10 14.90
CA ASN A 116 -7.73 0.82 14.51
C ASN A 116 -7.41 -0.67 14.73
N PRO A 117 -6.65 -1.32 13.84
CA PRO A 117 -5.92 -0.74 12.69
C PRO A 117 -6.71 -0.76 11.37
N LEU A 118 -8.04 -0.97 11.36
CA LEU A 118 -8.87 -1.14 10.14
C LEU A 118 -8.77 0.04 9.17
N ALA A 119 -8.84 -0.25 7.87
CA ALA A 119 -8.81 0.76 6.79
C ALA A 119 -9.74 0.43 5.62
N ALA A 120 -10.75 -0.41 5.86
CA ALA A 120 -11.80 -0.71 4.90
C ALA A 120 -13.15 -0.65 5.60
N VAL A 121 -14.18 -0.17 4.89
CA VAL A 121 -15.49 0.13 5.49
C VAL A 121 -16.36 -1.10 5.72
N GLN A 122 -16.07 -2.23 5.07
CA GLN A 122 -16.82 -3.49 5.21
C GLN A 122 -15.88 -4.70 5.09
N MET A 123 -16.24 -5.83 5.72
CA MET A 123 -15.44 -7.05 5.69
C MET A 123 -15.33 -7.58 4.27
N GLY A 124 -14.11 -7.69 3.76
CA GLY A 124 -13.87 -8.22 2.41
C GLY A 124 -13.88 -7.17 1.29
N LEU A 125 -14.02 -5.88 1.61
CA LEU A 125 -13.72 -4.77 0.70
C LEU A 125 -12.26 -4.33 0.82
N ILE A 126 -11.70 -3.77 -0.27
CA ILE A 126 -10.36 -3.19 -0.25
C ILE A 126 -10.38 -1.84 0.50
N TYR A 127 -11.28 -0.91 0.13
CA TYR A 127 -11.38 0.42 0.74
C TYR A 127 -12.82 0.74 1.16
N VAL A 128 -13.65 1.14 0.19
CA VAL A 128 -14.98 1.70 0.38
C VAL A 128 -16.02 0.90 -0.40
N ASN A 129 -17.29 1.10 -0.05
CA ASN A 129 -18.40 0.57 -0.83
C ASN A 129 -18.60 1.44 -2.09
N PRO A 130 -18.57 0.88 -3.31
CA PRO A 130 -18.73 1.64 -4.56
C PRO A 130 -20.12 2.24 -4.76
N GLU A 131 -21.14 1.70 -4.09
CA GLU A 131 -22.51 2.24 -4.09
C GLU A 131 -22.64 3.42 -3.11
N GLY A 132 -21.71 3.57 -2.17
CA GLY A 132 -21.69 4.57 -1.09
C GLY A 132 -21.89 3.94 0.31
N PRO A 133 -21.78 4.72 1.40
CA PRO A 133 -21.77 4.23 2.77
C PRO A 133 -22.97 3.33 3.07
N ASN A 134 -22.72 2.05 3.33
CA ASN A 134 -23.73 1.02 3.61
C ASN A 134 -24.80 0.90 2.50
N GLY A 135 -24.39 1.15 1.25
CA GLY A 135 -25.26 1.14 0.07
C GLY A 135 -26.04 2.45 -0.16
N ASN A 136 -25.84 3.49 0.66
CA ASN A 136 -26.46 4.80 0.44
C ASN A 136 -25.74 5.56 -0.69
N PRO A 137 -26.39 5.83 -1.84
CA PRO A 137 -25.76 6.47 -2.99
C PRO A 137 -25.64 8.00 -2.83
N ASP A 138 -24.95 8.42 -1.77
CA ASP A 138 -24.58 9.80 -1.52
C ASP A 138 -23.08 10.00 -1.79
N PRO A 139 -22.71 10.72 -2.87
CA PRO A 139 -21.31 10.96 -3.20
C PRO A 139 -20.54 11.77 -2.14
N VAL A 140 -21.21 12.64 -1.38
CA VAL A 140 -20.56 13.47 -0.35
C VAL A 140 -20.25 12.62 0.87
N LEU A 141 -21.18 11.76 1.29
CA LEU A 141 -20.90 10.81 2.37
C LEU A 141 -19.85 9.76 1.96
N ALA A 142 -19.88 9.29 0.72
CA ALA A 142 -18.85 8.39 0.20
C ALA A 142 -17.45 9.03 0.22
N ALA A 143 -17.34 10.35 -0.01
CA ALA A 143 -16.06 11.06 0.04
C ALA A 143 -15.41 11.03 1.42
N HIS A 144 -16.20 11.05 2.51
CA HIS A 144 -15.69 10.90 3.87
C HIS A 144 -15.01 9.54 4.05
N ASP A 145 -15.69 8.46 3.66
CA ASP A 145 -15.16 7.10 3.76
C ASP A 145 -13.93 6.90 2.85
N ILE A 146 -13.93 7.52 1.65
CA ILE A 146 -12.76 7.52 0.75
C ILE A 146 -11.57 8.17 1.45
N ARG A 147 -11.74 9.38 1.99
CA ARG A 147 -10.67 10.12 2.66
C ARG A 147 -10.10 9.36 3.85
N GLU A 148 -10.98 8.83 4.70
CA GLU A 148 -10.59 8.08 5.89
C GLU A 148 -9.78 6.83 5.53
N THR A 149 -10.32 6.01 4.62
CA THR A 149 -9.67 4.74 4.25
C THR A 149 -8.37 4.96 3.49
N PHE A 150 -8.34 5.86 2.50
CA PHE A 150 -7.10 6.17 1.77
C PHE A 150 -6.04 6.79 2.68
N GLY A 151 -6.42 7.67 3.62
CA GLY A 151 -5.54 8.22 4.65
C GLY A 151 -4.91 7.13 5.51
N ARG A 152 -5.70 6.16 5.96
CA ARG A 152 -5.22 4.96 6.67
C ARG A 152 -4.39 4.01 5.83
N MET A 153 -4.37 4.18 4.51
CA MET A 153 -3.48 3.46 3.60
C MET A 153 -2.29 4.32 3.14
N GLY A 154 -2.12 5.51 3.72
CA GLY A 154 -0.98 6.38 3.47
C GLY A 154 -1.09 7.15 2.16
N MET A 155 -2.30 7.43 1.68
CA MET A 155 -2.57 8.28 0.54
C MET A 155 -3.23 9.58 0.99
N ASN A 156 -2.76 10.72 0.48
CA ASN A 156 -3.40 12.01 0.70
C ASN A 156 -4.51 12.27 -0.33
N ASP A 157 -5.18 13.43 -0.26
CA ASP A 157 -6.28 13.76 -1.17
C ASP A 157 -5.86 13.84 -2.65
N GLU A 158 -4.68 14.41 -2.96
CA GLU A 158 -4.20 14.52 -4.36
C GLU A 158 -3.87 13.13 -4.94
N GLU A 159 -3.20 12.28 -4.16
CA GLU A 159 -2.90 10.90 -4.52
C GLU A 159 -4.17 10.06 -4.67
N THR A 160 -5.16 10.28 -3.81
CA THR A 160 -6.46 9.58 -3.84
C THR A 160 -7.23 9.87 -5.13
N VAL A 161 -7.40 11.16 -5.47
CA VAL A 161 -8.04 11.57 -6.71
C VAL A 161 -7.28 11.02 -7.92
N ALA A 162 -5.95 11.12 -7.91
CA ALA A 162 -5.11 10.62 -9.01
C ALA A 162 -5.27 9.10 -9.20
N LEU A 163 -5.28 8.32 -8.11
CA LEU A 163 -5.41 6.86 -8.15
C LEU A 163 -6.78 6.39 -8.64
N ILE A 164 -7.87 6.97 -8.12
CA ILE A 164 -9.23 6.58 -8.50
C ILE A 164 -9.47 6.94 -9.96
N ALA A 165 -9.26 8.21 -10.35
CA ALA A 165 -9.45 8.65 -11.72
C ALA A 165 -8.52 7.94 -12.70
N GLY A 166 -7.25 7.72 -12.33
CA GLY A 166 -6.27 7.01 -13.18
C GLY A 166 -6.62 5.54 -13.39
N GLY A 167 -7.08 4.86 -12.33
CA GLY A 167 -7.57 3.49 -12.43
C GLY A 167 -8.82 3.38 -13.31
N HIS A 168 -9.81 4.26 -13.08
CA HIS A 168 -11.09 4.25 -13.78
C HIS A 168 -11.04 4.92 -15.17
N THR A 169 -9.89 5.42 -15.62
CA THR A 169 -9.66 5.73 -17.04
C THR A 169 -9.76 4.47 -17.91
N LEU A 170 -9.50 3.28 -17.33
CA LEU A 170 -9.33 2.03 -18.04
C LEU A 170 -10.37 0.97 -17.64
N GLY A 171 -10.75 0.14 -18.61
CA GLY A 171 -11.61 -1.03 -18.39
C GLY A 171 -13.07 -0.70 -18.08
N LYS A 172 -13.70 -1.60 -17.32
CA LYS A 172 -15.12 -1.56 -16.93
C LYS A 172 -15.38 -2.39 -15.67
N THR A 173 -16.52 -2.17 -15.02
CA THR A 173 -17.07 -3.11 -14.01
C THR A 173 -17.91 -4.21 -14.66
N HIS A 174 -18.40 -5.19 -13.89
CA HIS A 174 -19.19 -6.31 -14.42
C HIS A 174 -20.37 -6.67 -13.50
N GLY A 175 -21.58 -6.59 -14.04
CA GLY A 175 -22.86 -6.73 -13.35
C GLY A 175 -23.99 -7.02 -14.35
N ALA A 176 -23.74 -7.89 -15.32
CA ALA A 176 -24.62 -8.14 -16.46
C ALA A 176 -25.97 -8.82 -16.08
N GLY A 177 -26.11 -9.31 -14.86
CA GLY A 177 -27.31 -9.98 -14.33
C GLY A 177 -27.26 -10.11 -12.81
N ASP A 178 -28.30 -10.69 -12.23
CA ASP A 178 -28.48 -10.85 -10.80
C ASP A 178 -27.31 -11.61 -10.13
N ALA A 179 -26.81 -11.09 -9.01
CA ALA A 179 -25.68 -11.66 -8.28
C ALA A 179 -25.95 -13.07 -7.73
N SER A 180 -27.22 -13.47 -7.56
CA SER A 180 -27.62 -14.83 -7.17
C SER A 180 -27.16 -15.91 -8.15
N HIS A 181 -26.78 -15.54 -9.39
CA HIS A 181 -26.20 -16.47 -10.34
C HIS A 181 -24.74 -16.85 -10.04
N VAL A 182 -24.06 -16.07 -9.20
CA VAL A 182 -22.64 -16.27 -8.86
C VAL A 182 -22.51 -17.27 -7.71
N GLY A 183 -21.83 -18.38 -7.98
CA GLY A 183 -21.57 -19.43 -7.01
C GLY A 183 -20.45 -19.08 -5.99
N PRO A 184 -20.03 -20.08 -5.19
CA PRO A 184 -19.07 -19.89 -4.11
C PRO A 184 -17.73 -19.27 -4.53
N GLU A 185 -17.13 -18.51 -3.62
CA GLU A 185 -15.76 -18.01 -3.70
C GLU A 185 -14.71 -19.15 -3.72
N PRO A 186 -13.46 -18.90 -4.17
CA PRO A 186 -12.48 -19.96 -4.40
C PRO A 186 -12.23 -20.94 -3.24
N GLU A 187 -12.18 -20.46 -2.00
CA GLU A 187 -11.96 -21.32 -0.81
C GLU A 187 -13.19 -22.18 -0.44
N ALA A 188 -14.37 -21.85 -0.96
CA ALA A 188 -15.61 -22.61 -0.77
C ALA A 188 -16.09 -23.31 -2.05
N ALA A 189 -15.35 -23.19 -3.15
CA ALA A 189 -15.70 -23.81 -4.42
C ALA A 189 -15.33 -25.30 -4.42
N ASP A 190 -16.04 -26.08 -5.23
CA ASP A 190 -15.78 -27.52 -5.37
C ASP A 190 -14.36 -27.77 -5.93
N ILE A 191 -13.77 -28.91 -5.55
CA ILE A 191 -12.38 -29.26 -5.89
C ILE A 191 -12.11 -29.29 -7.41
N GLU A 192 -13.11 -29.63 -8.23
CA GLU A 192 -12.99 -29.60 -9.69
C GLU A 192 -12.88 -28.19 -10.28
N ALA A 193 -13.18 -27.15 -9.50
CA ALA A 193 -12.92 -25.76 -9.91
C ALA A 193 -11.42 -25.42 -9.91
N GLN A 194 -10.57 -26.30 -9.35
CA GLN A 194 -9.12 -26.20 -9.40
C GLN A 194 -8.60 -24.82 -8.92
N GLY A 195 -9.11 -24.38 -7.76
CA GLY A 195 -8.73 -23.12 -7.12
C GLY A 195 -9.28 -21.87 -7.81
N LEU A 196 -10.29 -22.00 -8.65
CA LEU A 196 -11.12 -20.89 -9.14
C LEU A 196 -12.45 -20.86 -8.39
N GLY A 197 -13.10 -19.70 -8.37
CA GLY A 197 -14.41 -19.51 -7.73
C GLY A 197 -15.33 -18.60 -8.54
N TRP A 198 -16.42 -18.15 -7.92
CA TRP A 198 -17.40 -17.23 -8.51
C TRP A 198 -17.94 -17.71 -9.86
N LYS A 199 -18.16 -19.03 -10.00
CA LYS A 199 -18.73 -19.60 -11.22
C LYS A 199 -20.14 -19.07 -11.40
N SER A 200 -20.39 -18.34 -12.48
CA SER A 200 -21.70 -17.77 -12.77
C SER A 200 -22.53 -18.72 -13.64
N THR A 201 -23.80 -18.86 -13.29
CA THR A 201 -24.83 -19.56 -14.09
C THR A 201 -25.56 -18.64 -15.06
N TYR A 202 -25.27 -17.33 -15.05
CA TYR A 202 -25.93 -16.36 -15.90
C TYR A 202 -25.41 -16.45 -17.34
N LYS A 203 -26.26 -16.93 -18.26
CA LYS A 203 -25.94 -17.08 -19.69
C LYS A 203 -24.61 -17.82 -19.89
N SER A 204 -23.60 -17.22 -20.53
CA SER A 204 -22.29 -17.86 -20.72
C SER A 204 -21.40 -17.86 -19.47
N GLY A 205 -21.75 -17.08 -18.44
CA GLY A 205 -21.03 -16.95 -17.17
C GLY A 205 -19.73 -16.15 -17.25
N LYS A 206 -19.41 -15.56 -18.41
CA LYS A 206 -18.16 -14.80 -18.67
C LYS A 206 -18.33 -13.83 -19.84
N GLY A 207 -17.29 -13.05 -20.14
CA GLY A 207 -17.30 -12.14 -21.27
C GLY A 207 -18.40 -11.08 -21.13
N ALA A 208 -19.29 -10.99 -22.13
CA ALA A 208 -20.43 -10.06 -22.12
C ALA A 208 -21.43 -10.34 -20.98
N ASP A 209 -21.42 -11.55 -20.42
CA ASP A 209 -22.34 -11.97 -19.35
C ASP A 209 -21.66 -12.02 -17.97
N ALA A 210 -20.47 -11.43 -17.83
CA ALA A 210 -19.73 -11.47 -16.57
C ALA A 210 -20.45 -10.71 -15.44
N ILE A 211 -20.36 -11.28 -14.24
CA ILE A 211 -20.80 -10.67 -12.98
C ILE A 211 -19.62 -10.75 -12.03
N THR A 212 -19.18 -9.59 -11.51
CA THR A 212 -18.07 -9.47 -10.57
C THR A 212 -18.53 -8.65 -9.35
N SER A 213 -18.74 -7.35 -9.53
CA SER A 213 -19.21 -6.46 -8.45
C SER A 213 -20.72 -6.29 -8.43
N GLY A 214 -21.41 -6.66 -9.53
CA GLY A 214 -22.83 -6.35 -9.71
C GLY A 214 -23.08 -4.95 -10.31
N LEU A 215 -22.06 -4.10 -10.40
CA LEU A 215 -22.13 -2.81 -11.10
C LEU A 215 -21.81 -3.00 -12.58
N GLU A 216 -22.45 -2.23 -13.47
CA GLU A 216 -22.24 -2.29 -14.92
C GLU A 216 -21.91 -0.89 -15.46
N VAL A 217 -20.64 -0.50 -15.29
CA VAL A 217 -20.11 0.85 -15.53
C VAL A 217 -18.95 0.81 -16.52
N ILE A 218 -18.96 1.74 -17.48
CA ILE A 218 -17.88 2.01 -18.43
C ILE A 218 -17.64 3.52 -18.43
N TRP A 219 -16.43 3.93 -18.04
CA TRP A 219 -16.12 5.33 -17.74
C TRP A 219 -15.70 6.15 -18.97
N THR A 220 -14.96 5.56 -19.91
CA THR A 220 -14.30 6.29 -21.01
C THR A 220 -14.68 5.70 -22.39
N SER A 221 -14.55 6.50 -23.46
CA SER A 221 -14.81 6.03 -24.83
C SER A 221 -13.64 5.24 -25.42
N THR A 222 -12.51 5.19 -24.71
CA THR A 222 -11.34 4.38 -25.06
C THR A 222 -10.88 3.53 -23.86
N PRO A 223 -11.69 2.54 -23.38
CA PRO A 223 -11.37 1.80 -22.15
C PRO A 223 -10.04 1.04 -22.15
N ALA A 224 -9.46 0.79 -23.33
CA ALA A 224 -8.18 0.10 -23.51
C ALA A 224 -7.04 1.06 -23.94
N LYS A 225 -7.19 2.37 -23.72
CA LYS A 225 -6.15 3.38 -24.00
C LYS A 225 -6.16 4.44 -22.90
N TRP A 226 -4.96 4.83 -22.45
CA TRP A 226 -4.79 5.95 -21.55
C TRP A 226 -5.37 7.23 -22.18
N SER A 227 -6.13 7.97 -21.39
CA SER A 227 -6.76 9.21 -21.81
C SER A 227 -7.11 10.07 -20.59
N HIS A 228 -7.56 11.29 -20.83
CA HIS A 228 -8.07 12.21 -19.80
C HIS A 228 -9.59 12.26 -19.79
N LEU A 229 -10.23 11.26 -20.41
CA LEU A 229 -11.67 11.24 -20.64
C LEU A 229 -12.50 10.95 -19.38
N PHE A 230 -11.89 10.40 -18.32
CA PHE A 230 -12.56 10.23 -17.04
C PHE A 230 -13.07 11.58 -16.50
N PHE A 231 -12.18 12.59 -16.40
CA PHE A 231 -12.55 13.91 -15.91
C PHE A 231 -13.46 14.68 -16.87
N PHE A 232 -13.20 14.58 -18.18
CA PHE A 232 -14.11 15.13 -19.19
C PHE A 232 -15.53 14.58 -18.98
N ASN A 233 -15.67 13.27 -18.85
CA ASN A 233 -16.96 12.64 -18.62
C ASN A 233 -17.57 13.09 -17.28
N LEU A 234 -16.78 13.15 -16.20
CA LEU A 234 -17.21 13.55 -14.86
C LEU A 234 -17.79 14.97 -14.81
N PHE A 235 -17.13 15.93 -15.46
CA PHE A 235 -17.49 17.36 -15.39
C PHE A 235 -18.44 17.83 -16.49
N GLU A 236 -18.39 17.24 -17.68
CA GLU A 236 -19.20 17.70 -18.83
C GLU A 236 -20.61 17.08 -18.90
N ASN A 237 -20.98 16.28 -17.89
CA ASN A 237 -22.29 15.66 -17.80
C ASN A 237 -22.94 15.91 -16.44
N GLU A 238 -24.26 15.98 -16.43
CA GLU A 238 -25.07 15.83 -15.21
C GLU A 238 -25.48 14.36 -15.03
N TRP A 239 -25.50 13.92 -13.77
CA TRP A 239 -25.63 12.52 -13.42
C TRP A 239 -27.02 12.20 -12.84
N GLU A 240 -27.57 11.05 -13.22
CA GLU A 240 -28.82 10.52 -12.70
C GLU A 240 -28.58 9.15 -12.06
N LEU A 241 -29.10 8.98 -10.84
CA LEU A 241 -29.05 7.70 -10.14
C LEU A 241 -29.90 6.68 -10.90
N THR A 242 -29.32 5.52 -11.14
CA THR A 242 -29.96 4.39 -11.82
C THR A 242 -29.56 3.08 -11.13
N LYS A 243 -30.02 1.96 -11.67
CA LYS A 243 -29.64 0.62 -11.22
C LYS A 243 -28.97 -0.17 -12.33
N SER A 244 -27.96 -0.95 -11.96
CA SER A 244 -27.38 -1.97 -12.82
C SER A 244 -28.38 -3.10 -13.12
N PRO A 245 -28.09 -3.98 -14.09
CA PRO A 245 -28.87 -5.21 -14.27
C PRO A 245 -28.92 -6.13 -13.03
N ALA A 246 -27.94 -6.02 -12.13
CA ALA A 246 -27.92 -6.74 -10.85
C ALA A 246 -28.65 -5.99 -9.71
N GLY A 247 -29.20 -4.80 -9.97
CA GLY A 247 -29.94 -3.99 -9.01
C GLY A 247 -29.10 -3.05 -8.14
N ALA A 248 -27.79 -2.96 -8.39
CA ALA A 248 -26.84 -2.10 -7.66
C ALA A 248 -26.98 -0.63 -8.07
N HIS A 249 -26.79 0.29 -7.12
CA HIS A 249 -26.84 1.73 -7.35
C HIS A 249 -25.62 2.21 -8.15
N GLN A 250 -25.88 2.89 -9.26
CA GLN A 250 -24.86 3.52 -10.11
C GLN A 250 -25.43 4.76 -10.79
N TRP A 251 -24.61 5.48 -11.53
CA TRP A 251 -25.00 6.74 -12.15
C TRP A 251 -24.84 6.70 -13.66
N VAL A 252 -25.76 7.34 -14.38
CA VAL A 252 -25.74 7.48 -15.84
C VAL A 252 -25.81 8.95 -16.24
N ALA A 253 -25.11 9.33 -17.30
CA ALA A 253 -25.19 10.69 -17.82
C ALA A 253 -26.58 10.96 -18.43
N LYS A 254 -27.19 12.09 -18.05
CA LYS A 254 -28.50 12.52 -18.59
C LYS A 254 -28.42 12.79 -20.09
N ASP A 255 -27.55 13.74 -20.45
CA ASP A 255 -27.32 14.23 -21.81
C ASP A 255 -25.84 14.05 -22.22
N PRO A 256 -25.43 12.83 -22.61
CA PRO A 256 -24.04 12.47 -22.72
C PRO A 256 -23.29 13.21 -23.83
N LYS A 257 -22.15 13.83 -23.49
CA LYS A 257 -21.23 14.46 -24.46
C LYS A 257 -20.34 13.46 -25.21
N MET A 258 -20.28 12.23 -24.73
CA MET A 258 -19.55 11.12 -25.35
C MET A 258 -20.33 9.83 -25.14
N MET A 259 -20.25 8.92 -26.11
CA MET A 259 -20.74 7.55 -25.96
C MET A 259 -19.56 6.61 -25.71
N VAL A 260 -19.80 5.55 -24.95
CA VAL A 260 -18.77 4.54 -24.64
C VAL A 260 -19.04 3.26 -25.43
N PRO A 261 -17.99 2.55 -25.89
CA PRO A 261 -18.16 1.34 -26.69
C PRO A 261 -18.64 0.17 -25.83
N ASP A 262 -19.37 -0.77 -26.43
CA ASP A 262 -19.54 -2.10 -25.86
C ASP A 262 -18.21 -2.90 -25.87
N ALA A 263 -18.06 -3.82 -24.93
CA ALA A 263 -16.84 -4.61 -24.81
C ALA A 263 -16.70 -5.74 -25.84
N PHE A 264 -17.80 -6.19 -26.45
CA PHE A 264 -17.84 -7.37 -27.33
C PHE A 264 -18.54 -7.12 -28.67
N ASP A 265 -19.42 -6.12 -28.74
CA ASP A 265 -20.19 -5.79 -29.94
C ASP A 265 -19.77 -4.42 -30.51
N PRO A 266 -19.01 -4.36 -31.62
CA PRO A 266 -18.46 -3.10 -32.14
C PRO A 266 -19.53 -2.11 -32.64
N GLU A 267 -20.75 -2.60 -32.92
CA GLU A 267 -21.86 -1.78 -33.38
C GLU A 267 -22.67 -1.19 -32.21
N LYS A 268 -22.44 -1.66 -30.98
CA LYS A 268 -23.13 -1.17 -29.78
C LYS A 268 -22.33 -0.10 -29.05
N LYS A 269 -23.06 0.90 -28.59
CA LYS A 269 -22.56 1.97 -27.71
C LYS A 269 -23.54 2.21 -26.58
N HIS A 270 -23.00 2.67 -25.46
CA HIS A 270 -23.73 2.92 -24.22
C HIS A 270 -23.60 4.38 -23.81
N LYS A 271 -24.55 4.84 -23.00
CA LYS A 271 -24.36 6.09 -22.26
C LYS A 271 -23.21 5.89 -21.25
N PRO A 272 -22.36 6.90 -21.05
CA PRO A 272 -21.34 6.86 -20.01
C PRO A 272 -22.00 6.75 -18.63
N THR A 273 -21.28 6.08 -17.73
CA THR A 273 -21.74 5.76 -16.38
C THR A 273 -20.62 6.03 -15.37
N MET A 274 -20.99 6.20 -14.10
CA MET A 274 -20.09 6.46 -12.97
C MET A 274 -20.58 5.73 -11.72
N LEU A 275 -19.66 5.44 -10.81
CA LEU A 275 -19.97 4.98 -9.45
C LEU A 275 -20.31 6.15 -8.53
N THR A 276 -20.97 5.90 -7.40
CA THR A 276 -21.17 6.92 -6.35
C THR A 276 -19.82 7.48 -5.90
N THR A 277 -18.82 6.61 -5.74
CA THR A 277 -17.45 6.98 -5.36
C THR A 277 -16.68 7.77 -6.42
N ASP A 278 -17.04 7.65 -7.70
CA ASP A 278 -16.46 8.49 -8.75
C ASP A 278 -17.00 9.91 -8.65
N LEU A 279 -18.31 10.03 -8.41
CA LEU A 279 -18.97 11.31 -8.22
C LEU A 279 -18.47 12.05 -6.97
N SER A 280 -18.00 11.33 -5.95
CA SER A 280 -17.32 11.93 -4.80
C SER A 280 -16.16 12.85 -5.21
N LEU A 281 -15.45 12.54 -6.30
CA LEU A 281 -14.34 13.34 -6.79
C LEU A 281 -14.76 14.70 -7.35
N ARG A 282 -16.06 14.89 -7.63
CA ARG A 282 -16.65 16.14 -8.08
C ARG A 282 -17.49 16.84 -7.00
N PHE A 283 -18.18 16.09 -6.14
CA PHE A 283 -19.12 16.68 -5.18
C PHE A 283 -18.51 16.97 -3.80
N ASP A 284 -17.37 16.37 -3.46
CA ASP A 284 -16.61 16.80 -2.28
C ASP A 284 -15.81 18.08 -2.60
N PRO A 285 -15.91 19.15 -1.80
CA PRO A 285 -15.27 20.45 -2.12
C PRO A 285 -13.74 20.44 -2.15
N VAL A 286 -13.08 19.46 -1.52
CA VAL A 286 -11.62 19.32 -1.55
C VAL A 286 -11.21 18.52 -2.78
N TYR A 287 -11.88 17.40 -3.05
CA TYR A 287 -11.63 16.60 -4.24
C TYR A 287 -11.99 17.34 -5.51
N GLU A 288 -13.06 18.12 -5.54
CA GLU A 288 -13.47 18.91 -6.72
C GLU A 288 -12.34 19.81 -7.20
N LYS A 289 -11.67 20.52 -6.29
CA LYS A 289 -10.57 21.43 -6.62
C LYS A 289 -9.40 20.69 -7.24
N ILE A 290 -9.07 19.51 -6.71
CA ILE A 290 -7.98 18.67 -7.21
C ILE A 290 -8.36 18.09 -8.58
N SER A 291 -9.56 17.51 -8.69
CA SER A 291 -10.12 16.93 -9.91
C SER A 291 -10.19 17.96 -11.02
N LYS A 292 -10.63 19.19 -10.72
CA LYS A 292 -10.66 20.30 -11.68
C LYS A 292 -9.25 20.70 -12.10
N GLY A 293 -8.31 20.77 -11.16
CA GLY A 293 -6.90 20.99 -11.47
C GLY A 293 -6.32 19.94 -12.41
N PHE A 294 -6.67 18.66 -12.22
CA PHE A 294 -6.28 17.57 -13.12
C PHE A 294 -7.01 17.58 -14.46
N TYR A 295 -8.29 17.96 -14.48
CA TYR A 295 -9.07 18.13 -15.69
C TYR A 295 -8.48 19.21 -16.60
N GLU A 296 -8.13 20.35 -16.02
CA GLU A 296 -7.54 21.49 -16.73
C GLU A 296 -6.06 21.27 -17.07
N ASN A 297 -5.36 20.37 -16.36
CA ASN A 297 -3.92 20.10 -16.52
C ASN A 297 -3.63 18.58 -16.63
N PRO A 298 -3.87 17.97 -17.80
CA PRO A 298 -3.60 16.56 -18.08
C PRO A 298 -2.21 16.05 -17.66
N GLU A 299 -1.16 16.86 -17.82
CA GLU A 299 0.19 16.45 -17.45
C GLU A 299 0.42 16.40 -15.94
N LYS A 300 -0.25 17.28 -15.18
CA LYS A 300 -0.22 17.23 -13.71
C LYS A 300 -0.87 15.93 -13.22
N PHE A 301 -1.96 15.54 -13.85
CA PHE A 301 -2.62 14.26 -13.57
C PHE A 301 -1.73 13.06 -13.91
N ASN A 302 -1.08 13.07 -15.08
CA ASN A 302 -0.17 12.01 -15.49
C ASN A 302 0.95 11.80 -14.47
N ASP A 303 1.64 12.87 -14.06
CA ASP A 303 2.73 12.79 -13.07
C ASP A 303 2.21 12.35 -11.69
N ALA A 304 1.11 12.93 -11.21
CA ALA A 304 0.51 12.56 -9.93
C ALA A 304 0.08 11.08 -9.89
N PHE A 305 -0.59 10.59 -10.95
CA PHE A 305 -0.99 9.19 -11.04
C PHE A 305 0.24 8.26 -11.12
N ALA A 306 1.27 8.60 -11.91
CA ALA A 306 2.47 7.79 -12.02
C ALA A 306 3.17 7.62 -10.66
N ARG A 307 3.30 8.71 -9.90
CA ARG A 307 3.91 8.72 -8.56
C ARG A 307 3.04 7.98 -7.55
N ALA A 308 1.74 8.23 -7.54
CA ALA A 308 0.82 7.58 -6.61
C ALA A 308 0.71 6.07 -6.90
N TRP A 309 0.74 5.66 -8.16
CA TRP A 309 0.80 4.26 -8.58
C TRP A 309 2.08 3.56 -8.10
N PHE A 310 3.23 4.21 -8.26
CA PHE A 310 4.49 3.68 -7.75
C PHE A 310 4.46 3.57 -6.22
N LYS A 311 4.03 4.62 -5.53
CA LYS A 311 3.86 4.61 -4.07
C LYS A 311 2.94 3.50 -3.61
N LEU A 312 1.76 3.36 -4.22
CA LEU A 312 0.79 2.31 -3.92
C LEU A 312 1.45 0.94 -3.97
N THR A 313 2.16 0.67 -5.05
CA THR A 313 2.71 -0.66 -5.33
C THR A 313 4.02 -0.94 -4.61
N HIS A 314 4.68 0.06 -4.00
CA HIS A 314 5.99 -0.09 -3.36
C HIS A 314 6.04 0.37 -1.89
N ARG A 315 4.96 0.92 -1.33
CA ARG A 315 4.90 1.46 0.04
C ARG A 315 5.27 0.46 1.13
N ASP A 316 5.14 -0.84 0.87
CA ASP A 316 5.42 -1.93 1.78
C ASP A 316 6.75 -2.66 1.49
N MET A 317 7.53 -2.22 0.50
CA MET A 317 8.81 -2.86 0.15
C MET A 317 9.95 -2.52 1.12
N GLY A 318 9.81 -1.44 1.89
CA GLY A 318 10.84 -0.97 2.83
C GLY A 318 11.86 -0.02 2.19
N PRO A 319 13.11 -0.02 2.67
CA PRO A 319 14.14 0.88 2.17
C PRO A 319 14.49 0.58 0.71
N LYS A 320 15.02 1.59 0.01
CA LYS A 320 15.46 1.47 -1.40
C LYS A 320 16.53 0.39 -1.59
N THR A 321 17.30 0.05 -0.56
CA THR A 321 18.25 -1.08 -0.59
C THR A 321 17.57 -2.43 -0.87
N ALA A 322 16.26 -2.54 -0.70
CA ALA A 322 15.47 -3.71 -1.08
C ALA A 322 14.98 -3.69 -2.55
N TYR A 323 15.19 -2.60 -3.28
CA TYR A 323 14.70 -2.44 -4.65
C TYR A 323 15.68 -3.11 -5.62
N LEU A 324 15.16 -4.00 -6.46
CA LEU A 324 15.92 -4.68 -7.50
C LEU A 324 15.42 -4.31 -8.90
N GLY A 325 16.31 -4.36 -9.88
CA GLY A 325 15.97 -4.21 -11.30
C GLY A 325 16.31 -2.83 -11.88
N PRO A 326 16.36 -2.74 -13.23
CA PRO A 326 16.88 -1.57 -13.93
C PRO A 326 15.93 -0.37 -13.95
N GLU A 327 14.66 -0.55 -13.61
CA GLU A 327 13.62 0.48 -13.64
C GLU A 327 13.33 1.09 -12.25
N ALA A 328 14.12 0.72 -11.23
CA ALA A 328 13.96 1.22 -9.89
C ALA A 328 14.30 2.72 -9.82
N PRO A 329 13.41 3.58 -9.29
CA PRO A 329 13.70 5.01 -9.14
C PRO A 329 14.93 5.29 -8.27
N THR A 330 15.67 6.35 -8.58
CA THR A 330 16.99 6.62 -7.99
C THR A 330 16.99 7.44 -6.70
N GLN A 331 15.86 7.99 -6.25
CA GLN A 331 15.80 8.81 -5.04
C GLN A 331 15.88 7.95 -3.77
N ASP A 332 16.84 8.24 -2.87
CA ASP A 332 17.00 7.58 -1.57
C ASP A 332 16.87 8.61 -0.43
N PRO A 333 15.92 8.46 0.51
CA PRO A 333 15.81 9.35 1.66
C PRO A 333 16.89 9.13 2.73
N ILE A 334 17.66 8.04 2.67
CA ILE A 334 18.84 7.84 3.53
C ILE A 334 20.10 8.19 2.70
N PRO A 335 20.91 9.17 3.13
CA PRO A 335 22.11 9.54 2.40
C PRO A 335 23.07 8.36 2.24
N ALA A 336 23.63 8.20 1.03
CA ALA A 336 24.69 7.22 0.81
C ALA A 336 25.92 7.56 1.65
N VAL A 337 26.58 6.53 2.18
CA VAL A 337 27.85 6.69 2.88
C VAL A 337 28.89 7.23 1.89
N ASN A 338 29.48 8.38 2.20
CA ASN A 338 30.45 9.09 1.36
C ASN A 338 31.83 9.25 2.03
N HIS A 339 32.09 8.47 3.08
CA HIS A 339 33.34 8.48 3.83
C HIS A 339 33.74 7.04 4.20
N PRO A 340 35.03 6.77 4.44
CA PRO A 340 35.48 5.53 5.07
C PRO A 340 34.78 5.26 6.40
N LEU A 341 34.41 3.99 6.62
CA LEU A 341 33.81 3.52 7.88
C LEU A 341 34.86 3.36 8.98
N ILE A 342 34.41 3.36 10.23
CA ILE A 342 35.24 3.02 11.39
C ILE A 342 35.76 1.58 11.29
N ASN A 343 36.97 1.35 11.80
CA ASN A 343 37.59 0.02 11.84
C ASN A 343 37.44 -0.64 13.23
N THR A 344 37.96 -1.87 13.38
CA THR A 344 37.89 -2.62 14.65
C THR A 344 38.56 -1.89 15.83
N GLN A 345 39.64 -1.16 15.59
CA GLN A 345 40.32 -0.39 16.64
C GLN A 345 39.48 0.81 17.08
N ASP A 346 38.91 1.54 16.12
CA ASP A 346 38.00 2.65 16.36
C ASP A 346 36.78 2.18 17.17
N ILE A 347 36.21 1.03 16.84
CA ILE A 347 35.09 0.41 17.57
C ILE A 347 35.45 0.16 19.03
N GLY A 348 36.61 -0.46 19.31
CA GLY A 348 37.05 -0.73 20.68
C GLY A 348 37.25 0.56 21.50
N ALA A 349 37.88 1.56 20.88
CA ALA A 349 38.10 2.87 21.49
C ALA A 349 36.78 3.60 21.79
N LEU A 350 35.84 3.61 20.84
CA LEU A 350 34.53 4.22 21.00
C LEU A 350 33.72 3.54 22.11
N LYS A 351 33.68 2.20 22.16
CA LYS A 351 33.00 1.46 23.25
C LYS A 351 33.55 1.84 24.62
N THR A 352 34.87 1.93 24.75
CA THR A 352 35.53 2.32 26.00
C THR A 352 35.12 3.73 26.41
N ARG A 353 35.10 4.66 25.45
CA ARG A 353 34.69 6.05 25.68
C ARG A 353 33.22 6.18 26.04
N LEU A 354 32.35 5.40 25.40
CA LEU A 354 30.92 5.33 25.72
C LEU A 354 30.68 4.83 27.15
N LEU A 355 31.36 3.77 27.58
CA LEU A 355 31.25 3.23 28.95
C LEU A 355 31.80 4.18 30.02
N ASN A 356 32.80 5.00 29.67
CA ASN A 356 33.40 5.99 30.57
C ASN A 356 32.72 7.37 30.51
N SER A 357 31.65 7.53 29.72
CA SER A 357 30.98 8.82 29.50
C SER A 357 30.10 9.31 30.66
N GLY A 358 29.92 8.47 31.69
CA GLY A 358 28.98 8.72 32.79
C GLY A 358 27.53 8.33 32.48
N LEU A 359 27.24 7.84 31.26
CA LEU A 359 25.98 7.18 30.95
C LEU A 359 25.92 5.80 31.61
N SER A 360 24.78 5.48 32.19
CA SER A 360 24.53 4.17 32.77
C SER A 360 24.31 3.10 31.68
N ILE A 361 24.49 1.83 32.07
CA ILE A 361 24.14 0.67 31.23
C ILE A 361 22.68 0.78 30.77
N SER A 362 21.77 1.13 31.68
CA SER A 362 20.34 1.23 31.39
C SER A 362 20.03 2.30 30.34
N GLU A 363 20.68 3.47 30.42
CA GLU A 363 20.49 4.55 29.45
C GLU A 363 20.95 4.14 28.05
N LEU A 364 22.15 3.57 27.93
CA LEU A 364 22.71 3.13 26.64
C LEU A 364 21.87 2.01 26.01
N VAL A 365 21.46 1.01 26.79
CA VAL A 365 20.59 -0.09 26.30
C VAL A 365 19.22 0.45 25.89
N SER A 366 18.59 1.29 26.72
CA SER A 366 17.23 1.80 26.44
C SER A 366 17.21 2.70 25.21
N THR A 367 18.22 3.55 25.01
CA THR A 367 18.31 4.42 23.82
C THR A 367 18.55 3.61 22.55
N ALA A 368 19.42 2.60 22.60
CA ALA A 368 19.66 1.71 21.45
C ALA A 368 18.40 0.90 21.11
N TRP A 369 17.73 0.34 22.14
CA TRP A 369 16.46 -0.36 21.98
C TRP A 369 15.38 0.53 21.36
N ALA A 370 15.14 1.70 21.95
CA ALA A 370 14.14 2.67 21.45
C ALA A 370 14.38 3.07 19.99
N SER A 371 15.65 3.15 19.56
CA SER A 371 16.00 3.45 18.17
C SER A 371 15.66 2.27 17.24
N ALA A 372 16.07 1.06 17.61
CA ALA A 372 15.95 -0.13 16.79
C ALA A 372 14.53 -0.72 16.77
N SER A 373 13.80 -0.68 17.89
CA SER A 373 12.52 -1.36 18.10
C SER A 373 11.34 -0.72 17.37
N THR A 374 11.56 0.40 16.68
CA THR A 374 10.56 0.97 15.76
C THR A 374 10.40 0.16 14.48
N TYR A 375 11.35 -0.74 14.19
CA TYR A 375 11.29 -1.61 13.02
C TYR A 375 10.08 -2.53 13.09
N ARG A 376 9.29 -2.57 12.02
CA ARG A 376 8.24 -3.56 11.83
C ARG A 376 8.45 -4.31 10.52
N GLY A 377 8.48 -5.63 10.61
CA GLY A 377 8.74 -6.50 9.45
C GLY A 377 7.60 -6.51 8.42
N SER A 378 6.41 -6.04 8.78
CA SER A 378 5.23 -5.98 7.91
C SER A 378 5.51 -5.16 6.64
N ASP A 379 5.92 -3.90 6.81
CA ASP A 379 6.26 -2.96 5.73
C ASP A 379 7.74 -2.53 5.71
N ARG A 380 8.57 -3.15 6.56
CA ARG A 380 10.01 -2.91 6.68
C ARG A 380 10.36 -1.43 6.96
N ARG A 381 9.45 -0.68 7.59
CA ARG A 381 9.71 0.68 8.10
C ARG A 381 10.27 0.65 9.51
N GLY A 382 10.87 1.76 9.93
CA GLY A 382 11.48 1.93 11.25
C GLY A 382 12.92 1.39 11.31
N GLY A 383 13.41 1.19 12.53
CA GLY A 383 14.78 0.77 12.81
C GLY A 383 15.74 1.94 13.08
N ALA A 384 16.95 1.60 13.52
CA ALA A 384 17.94 2.57 13.97
C ALA A 384 18.60 3.36 12.82
N ASN A 385 18.59 2.83 11.59
CA ASN A 385 19.22 3.49 10.45
C ASN A 385 18.58 4.87 10.15
N GLY A 386 19.43 5.85 9.87
CA GLY A 386 19.06 7.26 9.76
C GLY A 386 18.98 8.00 11.11
N ALA A 387 19.13 7.30 12.25
CA ALA A 387 19.09 7.86 13.60
C ALA A 387 17.87 8.76 13.84
N ARG A 388 16.70 8.35 13.31
CA ARG A 388 15.47 9.17 13.37
C ARG A 388 14.97 9.39 14.80
N ILE A 389 15.45 8.61 15.77
CA ILE A 389 15.16 8.82 17.20
C ILE A 389 15.54 10.22 17.69
N ARG A 390 16.52 10.89 17.05
CA ARG A 390 16.90 12.27 17.40
C ARG A 390 16.03 13.35 16.74
N LEU A 391 15.11 12.96 15.87
CA LEU A 391 14.28 13.87 15.07
C LEU A 391 12.82 13.80 15.56
N ALA A 392 12.04 14.84 15.23
CA ALA A 392 10.61 14.79 15.45
C ALA A 392 9.96 13.73 14.52
N PRO A 393 8.92 13.00 14.98
CA PRO A 393 8.35 13.05 16.33
C PRO A 393 9.03 12.12 17.35
N GLN A 394 9.95 11.23 16.93
CA GLN A 394 10.47 10.15 17.79
C GLN A 394 11.17 10.64 19.05
N LYS A 395 11.85 11.79 18.99
CA LYS A 395 12.52 12.39 20.15
C LYS A 395 11.54 12.82 21.27
N ASP A 396 10.27 13.04 20.93
CA ASP A 396 9.23 13.55 21.83
C ASP A 396 8.22 12.46 22.23
N TRP A 397 8.41 11.21 21.79
CA TRP A 397 7.55 10.11 22.19
C TRP A 397 7.74 9.78 23.67
N GLU A 398 6.64 9.71 24.41
CA GLU A 398 6.62 9.41 25.85
C GLU A 398 7.38 8.10 26.16
N VAL A 399 7.14 7.05 25.36
CA VAL A 399 7.81 5.74 25.50
C VAL A 399 9.33 5.80 25.36
N ASN A 400 9.87 6.83 24.70
CA ASN A 400 11.30 7.02 24.51
C ASN A 400 11.96 7.81 25.65
N ASN A 401 11.19 8.24 26.67
CA ASN A 401 11.64 9.08 27.78
C ASN A 401 12.44 10.32 27.29
N PRO A 402 11.76 11.36 26.78
CA PRO A 402 12.41 12.47 26.07
C PRO A 402 13.53 13.18 26.83
N GLU A 403 13.40 13.34 28.15
CA GLU A 403 14.42 13.99 28.99
C GLU A 403 15.69 13.13 29.09
N GLN A 404 15.55 11.84 29.38
CA GLN A 404 16.67 10.89 29.38
C GLN A 404 17.30 10.77 28.00
N LEU A 405 16.47 10.67 26.95
CA LEU A 405 16.93 10.56 25.57
C LEU A 405 17.74 11.80 25.16
N ALA A 406 17.28 13.01 25.49
CA ALA A 406 17.99 14.25 25.19
C ALA A 406 19.38 14.28 25.87
N LYS A 407 19.46 13.85 27.14
CA LYS A 407 20.74 13.70 27.85
C LYS A 407 21.68 12.74 27.13
N VAL A 408 21.22 11.53 26.81
CA VAL A 408 22.03 10.51 26.13
C VAL A 408 22.51 11.03 24.77
N LEU A 409 21.61 11.58 23.95
CA LEU A 409 21.95 12.11 22.63
C LEU A 409 22.96 13.25 22.71
N GLY A 410 22.87 14.14 23.71
CA GLY A 410 23.86 15.20 23.92
C GLY A 410 25.27 14.64 24.20
N VAL A 411 25.38 13.63 25.04
CA VAL A 411 26.67 12.96 25.31
C VAL A 411 27.19 12.23 24.07
N LEU A 412 26.33 11.53 23.34
CA LEU A 412 26.71 10.86 22.09
C LEU A 412 27.17 11.85 21.02
N GLU A 413 26.57 13.04 20.94
CA GLU A 413 26.94 14.08 19.99
C GLU A 413 28.34 14.64 20.28
N THR A 414 28.69 14.84 21.56
CA THR A 414 30.06 15.19 21.97
C THR A 414 31.05 14.09 21.60
N ILE A 415 30.70 12.82 21.84
CA ILE A 415 31.57 11.68 21.48
C ILE A 415 31.79 11.61 19.96
N GLN A 416 30.71 11.74 19.18
CA GLN A 416 30.74 11.71 17.73
C GLN A 416 31.59 12.84 17.16
N THR A 417 31.39 14.08 17.64
CA THR A 417 32.10 15.26 17.17
C THR A 417 33.60 15.10 17.37
N GLU A 418 34.03 14.79 18.59
CA GLU A 418 35.45 14.61 18.90
C GLU A 418 36.07 13.45 18.10
N PHE A 419 35.35 12.34 17.88
CA PHE A 419 35.88 11.25 17.05
C PHE A 419 36.05 11.70 15.59
N ASN A 420 35.04 12.33 15.02
CA ASN A 420 35.03 12.73 13.61
C ASN A 420 36.06 13.86 13.30
N GLU A 421 36.46 14.65 14.31
CA GLU A 421 37.53 15.64 14.17
C GLU A 421 38.93 15.01 14.21
N ASN A 422 39.10 13.89 14.92
CA ASN A 422 40.41 13.28 15.18
C ASN A 422 40.69 12.00 14.37
N ALA A 423 39.68 11.40 13.72
CA ALA A 423 39.80 10.13 12.99
C ALA A 423 40.28 10.26 11.53
N GLY A 424 40.79 11.44 11.14
CA GLY A 424 41.21 11.74 9.77
C GLY A 424 40.03 11.69 8.80
N ASN A 425 40.08 10.80 7.80
CA ASN A 425 39.01 10.67 6.81
C ASN A 425 37.88 9.72 7.25
N ARG A 426 38.08 8.92 8.31
CA ARG A 426 37.02 8.04 8.84
C ARG A 426 36.03 8.85 9.65
N LYS A 427 34.75 8.45 9.59
CA LYS A 427 33.70 9.04 10.42
C LYS A 427 32.76 7.96 10.95
N VAL A 428 32.14 8.24 12.09
CA VAL A 428 31.06 7.45 12.67
C VAL A 428 29.75 8.23 12.57
N SER A 429 28.68 7.55 12.14
CA SER A 429 27.34 8.14 12.11
C SER A 429 26.70 8.10 13.50
N MET A 430 25.72 8.96 13.75
CA MET A 430 24.97 8.93 15.01
C MET A 430 24.15 7.63 15.13
N ALA A 431 23.72 7.06 13.99
CA ALA A 431 23.00 5.79 13.99
C ALA A 431 23.89 4.66 14.51
N ASP A 432 25.12 4.57 13.98
CA ASP A 432 26.10 3.57 14.42
C ASP A 432 26.48 3.79 15.88
N LEU A 433 26.67 5.06 16.30
CA LEU A 433 27.09 5.36 17.66
C LEU A 433 26.03 5.01 18.72
N ILE A 434 24.74 5.23 18.41
CA ILE A 434 23.62 4.80 19.27
C ILE A 434 23.63 3.28 19.43
N VAL A 435 23.72 2.53 18.33
CA VAL A 435 23.74 1.05 18.35
C VAL A 435 24.99 0.53 19.06
N LEU A 436 26.14 1.14 18.79
CA LEU A 436 27.41 0.77 19.42
C LEU A 436 27.39 1.02 20.93
N GLY A 437 26.73 2.09 21.39
CA GLY A 437 26.46 2.36 22.80
C GLY A 437 25.68 1.24 23.47
N GLY A 438 24.59 0.79 22.85
CA GLY A 438 23.83 -0.37 23.32
C GLY A 438 24.67 -1.64 23.39
N ASN A 439 25.46 -1.93 22.35
CA ASN A 439 26.34 -3.10 22.33
C ASN A 439 27.38 -3.06 23.45
N ALA A 440 28.03 -1.90 23.66
CA ALA A 440 29.00 -1.72 24.75
C ALA A 440 28.36 -1.97 26.12
N ALA A 441 27.15 -1.45 26.33
CA ALA A 441 26.44 -1.60 27.59
C ALA A 441 25.99 -3.04 27.86
N VAL A 442 25.55 -3.78 26.84
CA VAL A 442 25.24 -5.22 26.96
C VAL A 442 26.50 -6.02 27.30
N GLU A 443 27.62 -5.74 26.63
CA GLU A 443 28.92 -6.37 26.95
C GLU A 443 29.34 -6.11 28.39
N GLN A 444 29.22 -4.85 28.85
CA GLN A 444 29.54 -4.49 30.23
C GLN A 444 28.59 -5.16 31.24
N ALA A 445 27.30 -5.26 30.93
CA ALA A 445 26.33 -5.96 31.78
C ALA A 445 26.66 -7.46 31.94
N ALA A 446 27.04 -8.12 30.84
CA ALA A 446 27.49 -9.51 30.86
C ALA A 446 28.77 -9.68 31.68
N ALA A 447 29.74 -8.77 31.52
CA ALA A 447 30.98 -8.77 32.30
C ALA A 447 30.71 -8.58 33.81
N ASN A 448 29.81 -7.67 34.18
CA ASN A 448 29.40 -7.46 35.58
C ASN A 448 28.76 -8.71 36.21
N ALA A 449 28.12 -9.55 35.38
CA ALA A 449 27.53 -10.82 35.80
C ALA A 449 28.51 -12.01 35.78
N GLY A 450 29.81 -11.77 35.52
CA GLY A 450 30.83 -12.82 35.51
C GLY A 450 31.01 -13.55 34.18
N TYR A 451 30.47 -13.03 33.07
CA TYR A 451 30.61 -13.59 31.72
C TYR A 451 31.43 -12.67 30.80
N PRO A 452 32.74 -12.47 31.04
CA PRO A 452 33.57 -11.65 30.15
C PRO A 452 33.76 -12.35 28.79
N GLY A 453 33.49 -11.65 27.69
CA GLY A 453 33.88 -12.08 26.34
C GLY A 453 32.87 -12.89 25.52
N THR A 454 31.59 -12.92 25.87
CA THR A 454 30.54 -13.53 25.01
C THR A 454 30.18 -12.64 23.81
N ASN A 455 31.13 -12.39 22.91
CA ASN A 455 30.89 -11.70 21.64
C ASN A 455 30.67 -12.69 20.49
N ARG A 456 29.39 -13.01 20.26
CA ARG A 456 28.91 -13.55 18.96
C ARG A 456 27.93 -12.62 18.24
N CYS A 457 27.76 -11.38 18.70
CA CYS A 457 27.02 -10.36 17.94
C CYS A 457 28.01 -9.57 17.09
N GLY A 458 28.32 -10.09 15.89
CA GLY A 458 28.95 -9.30 14.84
C GLY A 458 28.01 -8.17 14.42
N VAL A 459 28.54 -6.96 14.38
CA VAL A 459 27.89 -5.83 13.70
C VAL A 459 27.93 -6.16 12.20
N LEU A 460 26.77 -6.31 11.57
CA LEU A 460 26.60 -6.44 10.12
C LEU A 460 26.47 -5.07 9.47
#